data_AF-A0A847EW72-F1
#
_entry.id   AF-A0A847EW72-F1
#
_cell.length_a   1.000
_cell.length_b   1.000
_cell.length_c   1.000
_cell.angle_alpha   90.00
_cell.angle_beta   90.00
_cell.angle_gamma   90.00
#
_symmetry.space_group_name_H-M   'P 1'
#
loop_
_entity.id
_entity.type
_entity.pdbx_description
1 polymer ?
#
loop_
_entity_poly.entity_id
_entity_poly.type
_entity_poly.pdbx_seq_one_letter_code
_entity_poly.pdbx_strand_id
1 'polypeptide(L)'
;MILTPPSVIDVNPYTADEALAVARLIWTLINADHQLSVNESQYFQQSLGYLGVSAVAFDAYLNEEEEKAYEKVRRMASSKRSHCATLLRLAYQSDQLVNRIALKTLNDMLTKAELFRSDTLHPKRHDEGLII
;
A
#
# COMPACT_ATOMS: atom_id res chain seq x y z
N MET A 1 3.93 19.80 14.12
CA MET A 1 2.80 19.19 13.40
C MET A 1 2.53 17.84 14.03
N ILE A 2 1.34 17.65 14.63
CA ILE A 2 0.92 16.35 15.13
C ILE A 2 0.34 15.63 13.91
N LEU A 3 1.09 14.68 13.35
CA LEU A 3 0.56 13.69 12.41
C LEU A 3 -0.46 12.86 13.19
N THR A 4 -1.74 13.21 13.10
CA THR A 4 -2.81 12.37 13.63
C THR A 4 -2.71 11.02 12.94
N PRO A 5 -2.41 9.92 13.66
CA PRO A 5 -2.41 8.61 13.06
C PRO A 5 -3.83 8.30 12.58
N PRO A 6 -4.03 7.73 11.38
CA PRO A 6 -5.35 7.35 10.92
C PRO A 6 -5.94 6.34 11.92
N SER A 7 -6.89 6.80 12.74
CA SER A 7 -7.48 6.03 13.85
C SER A 7 -8.51 5.01 13.38
N VAL A 8 -8.40 4.54 12.12
CA VAL A 8 -9.42 3.72 11.43
C VAL A 8 -8.78 2.59 10.64
N ILE A 9 -7.66 2.06 11.13
CA ILE A 9 -7.14 0.79 10.63
C ILE A 9 -7.23 -0.19 11.80
N ASP A 10 -8.07 -1.21 11.62
CA ASP A 10 -8.30 -2.31 12.56
C ASP A 10 -6.99 -2.93 13.06
N VAL A 11 -7.10 -3.76 14.10
CA VAL A 11 -6.01 -4.65 14.54
C VAL A 11 -5.39 -5.31 13.32
N ASN A 12 -4.05 -5.24 13.20
CA ASN A 12 -3.29 -5.85 12.13
C ASN A 12 -3.75 -7.31 11.89
N PRO A 13 -4.40 -7.61 10.73
CA PRO A 13 -4.99 -8.92 10.49
C PRO A 13 -3.99 -9.94 9.93
N TYR A 14 -2.73 -9.55 9.74
CA TYR A 14 -1.73 -10.35 9.07
C TYR A 14 -0.95 -11.24 10.05
N THR A 15 -0.58 -12.43 9.59
CA THR A 15 0.53 -13.18 10.22
C THR A 15 1.86 -12.49 9.93
N ALA A 16 2.92 -12.85 10.64
CA ALA A 16 4.25 -12.24 10.45
C ALA A 16 4.72 -12.28 8.98
N ASP A 17 4.56 -13.42 8.30
CA ASP A 17 4.93 -13.54 6.88
C ASP A 17 4.04 -12.70 5.95
N GLU A 18 2.75 -12.64 6.24
CA GLU A 18 1.81 -11.84 5.46
C GLU A 18 2.12 -10.34 5.63
N ALA A 19 2.49 -9.94 6.85
CA ALA A 19 2.88 -8.57 7.17
C ALA A 19 4.16 -8.15 6.43
N LEU A 20 5.15 -9.05 6.29
CA LEU A 20 6.35 -8.84 5.47
C LEU A 20 6.01 -8.61 3.99
N ALA A 21 5.13 -9.44 3.42
CA ALA A 21 4.69 -9.27 2.04
C ALA A 21 3.96 -7.93 1.83
N VAL A 22 3.09 -7.53 2.75
CA VAL A 22 2.39 -6.24 2.70
C VAL A 22 3.38 -5.07 2.85
N ALA A 23 4.32 -5.16 3.78
CA ALA A 23 5.39 -4.16 3.94
C ALA A 23 6.21 -4.01 2.65
N ARG A 24 6.53 -5.12 1.97
CA ARG A 24 7.26 -5.11 0.70
C ARG A 24 6.48 -4.38 -0.40
N LEU A 25 5.17 -4.60 -0.51
CA LEU A 25 4.35 -3.87 -1.49
C LEU A 25 4.28 -2.37 -1.17
N ILE A 26 4.15 -1.98 0.11
CA ILE A 26 4.19 -0.56 0.49
C ILE A 26 5.55 0.04 0.12
N TRP A 27 6.65 -0.65 0.42
CA TRP A 27 8.01 -0.23 0.04
C TRP A 27 8.17 -0.06 -1.48
N THR A 28 7.74 -1.04 -2.27
CA THR A 28 7.80 -0.96 -3.74
C THR A 28 7.06 0.26 -4.27
N LEU A 29 5.91 0.61 -3.68
CA LEU A 29 5.13 1.78 -4.10
C LEU A 29 5.84 3.10 -3.76
N ILE A 30 6.28 3.27 -2.50
CA ILE A 30 6.92 4.53 -2.06
C ILE A 30 8.29 4.74 -2.69
N ASN A 31 8.97 3.67 -3.10
CA ASN A 31 10.30 3.70 -3.71
C ASN A 31 10.26 3.44 -5.22
N ALA A 32 9.09 3.53 -5.87
CA ALA A 32 8.89 3.17 -7.27
C ALA A 32 9.69 4.04 -8.25
N ASP A 33 9.94 5.31 -7.90
CA ASP A 33 10.75 6.25 -8.68
C ASP A 33 12.21 6.34 -8.19
N HIS A 34 12.60 5.51 -7.22
CA HIS A 34 13.91 5.49 -6.57
C HIS A 34 14.34 6.80 -5.90
N GLN A 35 13.40 7.70 -5.59
CA GLN A 35 13.70 9.00 -4.96
C GLN A 35 13.12 9.07 -3.54
N LEU A 36 13.48 8.14 -2.66
CA LEU A 36 12.91 8.10 -1.30
C LEU A 36 13.25 9.36 -0.49
N SER A 37 12.22 10.10 -0.07
CA SER A 37 12.35 11.26 0.80
C SER A 37 12.40 10.87 2.28
N VAL A 38 12.79 11.83 3.13
CA VAL A 38 12.82 11.65 4.59
C VAL A 38 11.43 11.34 5.14
N ASN A 39 10.39 12.01 4.63
CA ASN A 39 9.02 11.79 5.09
C ASN A 39 8.51 10.40 4.65
N GLU A 40 8.76 9.99 3.41
CA GLU A 40 8.38 8.66 2.91
C GLU A 40 9.09 7.55 3.71
N SER A 41 10.36 7.77 4.08
CA SER A 41 11.10 6.89 4.96
C SER A 41 10.45 6.79 6.36
N GLN A 42 10.02 7.91 6.93
CA GLN A 42 9.33 7.94 8.23
C GLN A 42 7.95 7.26 8.14
N TYR A 43 7.19 7.51 7.08
CA TYR A 43 5.92 6.85 6.80
C TYR A 43 6.10 5.33 6.70
N PHE A 44 7.15 4.88 6.03
CA PHE A 44 7.45 3.46 5.93
C PHE A 44 7.77 2.83 7.29
N GLN A 45 8.58 3.51 8.13
CA GLN A 45 8.86 3.04 9.49
C GLN A 45 7.59 2.97 10.35
N GLN A 46 6.66 3.92 10.20
CA GLN A 46 5.35 3.85 10.86
C GLN A 46 4.52 2.67 10.35
N SER A 47 4.57 2.39 9.05
CA SER A 47 3.89 1.24 8.44
C SER A 47 4.44 -0.08 8.97
N LEU A 48 5.77 -0.21 9.11
CA LEU A 48 6.40 -1.38 9.75
C LEU A 48 5.94 -1.56 11.20
N GLY A 49 5.88 -0.46 11.98
CA GLY A 49 5.39 -0.47 13.35
C GLY A 49 3.93 -0.94 13.45
N TYR A 50 3.06 -0.44 12.58
CA TYR A 50 1.66 -0.89 12.48
C TYR A 50 1.55 -2.38 12.11
N LEU A 51 2.39 -2.84 11.19
CA LEU A 51 2.44 -4.24 10.73
C LEU A 51 3.14 -5.18 11.72
N GLY A 52 3.74 -4.67 12.81
CA GLY A 52 4.50 -5.48 13.76
C GLY A 52 5.76 -6.12 13.16
N VAL A 53 6.30 -5.53 12.09
CA VAL A 53 7.47 -6.05 11.37
C VAL A 53 8.72 -5.31 11.86
N SER A 54 9.75 -6.05 12.25
CA SER A 54 11.05 -5.44 12.58
C SER A 54 11.80 -5.06 11.32
N ALA A 55 12.56 -3.95 11.36
CA ALA A 55 13.36 -3.50 10.21
C ALA A 55 14.35 -4.59 9.74
N VAL A 56 14.99 -5.31 10.67
CA VAL A 56 15.93 -6.40 10.36
C VAL A 56 15.24 -7.55 9.60
N ALA A 57 14.03 -7.93 10.00
CA ALA A 57 13.28 -8.97 9.30
C ALA A 57 12.83 -8.50 7.91
N PHE A 58 12.44 -7.23 7.80
CA PHE A 58 12.09 -6.62 6.52
C PHE A 58 13.29 -6.55 5.56
N ASP A 59 14.46 -6.11 6.03
CA ASP A 59 15.68 -6.02 5.21
C ASP A 59 16.11 -7.39 4.69
N ALA A 60 15.98 -8.44 5.50
CA ALA A 60 16.20 -9.82 5.05
C ALA A 60 15.22 -10.21 3.94
N TYR A 61 13.93 -9.90 4.12
CA TYR A 61 12.87 -10.18 3.15
C TYR A 61 12.99 -9.34 1.87
N LEU A 62 13.60 -8.15 1.93
CA LEU A 62 13.82 -7.27 0.79
C LEU A 62 14.68 -7.90 -0.31
N ASN A 63 15.55 -8.85 0.07
CA ASN A 63 16.40 -9.59 -0.86
C ASN A 63 15.66 -10.70 -1.61
N GLU A 64 14.41 -10.99 -1.24
CA GLU A 64 13.57 -11.92 -1.99
C GLU A 64 13.01 -11.28 -3.26
N GLU A 65 12.67 -12.14 -4.24
CA GLU A 65 11.98 -11.74 -5.46
C GLU A 65 10.67 -11.04 -5.15
N GLU A 66 10.46 -9.85 -5.71
CA GLU A 66 9.25 -9.05 -5.51
C GLU A 66 7.96 -9.83 -5.83
N GLU A 67 7.99 -10.73 -6.83
CA GLU A 67 6.83 -11.56 -7.20
C GLU A 67 6.31 -12.41 -6.05
N LYS A 68 7.17 -12.87 -5.13
CA LYS A 68 6.75 -13.65 -3.96
C LYS A 68 5.83 -12.86 -3.05
N ALA A 69 6.05 -11.55 -2.91
CA ALA A 69 5.18 -10.69 -2.12
C ALA A 69 3.79 -10.58 -2.76
N TYR A 70 3.72 -10.41 -4.08
CA TYR A 70 2.46 -10.41 -4.82
C TYR A 70 1.73 -11.75 -4.68
N GLU A 71 2.42 -12.88 -4.90
CA GLU A 71 1.82 -14.21 -4.77
C GLU A 71 1.27 -14.47 -3.37
N LYS A 72 2.02 -14.06 -2.33
CA LYS A 72 1.58 -14.20 -0.93
C LYS A 72 0.28 -13.43 -0.73
N VAL A 73 0.21 -12.18 -1.20
CA VAL A 73 -0.97 -11.30 -1.08
C VAL A 73 -2.17 -11.85 -1.87
N ARG A 74 -1.98 -12.37 -3.08
CA ARG A 74 -3.06 -13.01 -3.87
C ARG A 74 -3.69 -14.20 -3.14
N ARG A 75 -2.89 -14.97 -2.40
CA ARG A 75 -3.34 -16.16 -1.64
C ARG A 75 -4.04 -15.81 -0.31
N MET A 76 -4.06 -14.54 0.10
CA MET A 76 -4.73 -14.13 1.34
C MET A 76 -6.25 -14.11 1.21
N ALA A 77 -6.94 -14.22 2.35
CA ALA A 77 -8.38 -14.02 2.45
C ALA A 77 -8.81 -12.65 1.90
N SER A 78 -10.03 -12.56 1.36
CA SER A 78 -10.55 -11.34 0.73
C SER A 78 -10.55 -10.12 1.67
N SER A 79 -10.81 -10.32 2.97
CA SER A 79 -10.74 -9.26 3.98
C SER A 79 -9.33 -8.68 4.13
N LYS A 80 -8.31 -9.54 4.22
CA LYS A 80 -6.89 -9.15 4.27
C LYS A 80 -6.43 -8.48 2.98
N ARG A 81 -6.87 -8.96 1.82
CA ARG A 81 -6.61 -8.30 0.53
C ARG A 81 -7.23 -6.90 0.47
N SER A 82 -8.50 -6.75 0.85
CA SER A 82 -9.16 -5.44 0.92
C SER A 82 -8.43 -4.47 1.87
N HIS A 83 -7.95 -4.99 2.99
CA HIS A 83 -7.13 -4.23 3.94
C HIS A 83 -5.79 -3.79 3.32
N CYS A 84 -5.08 -4.68 2.62
CA CYS A 84 -3.84 -4.38 1.91
C CYS A 84 -4.04 -3.30 0.83
N ALA A 85 -5.11 -3.41 0.05
CA ALA A 85 -5.48 -2.41 -0.95
C ALA A 85 -5.73 -1.03 -0.32
N THR A 86 -6.29 -0.98 0.89
CA THR A 86 -6.52 0.26 1.64
C THR A 86 -5.20 0.86 2.10
N LEU A 87 -4.28 0.05 2.64
CA LEU A 87 -2.94 0.52 3.04
C LEU A 87 -2.15 1.10 1.86
N LEU A 88 -2.16 0.44 0.69
CA LEU A 88 -1.47 0.95 -0.51
C LEU A 88 -2.05 2.29 -1.00
N ARG A 89 -3.38 2.46 -0.93
CA ARG A 89 -4.03 3.73 -1.28
C ARG A 89 -3.69 4.84 -0.28
N LEU A 90 -3.65 4.52 1.02
CA LEU A 90 -3.23 5.47 2.05
C LEU A 90 -1.76 5.87 1.87
N ALA A 91 -0.88 4.92 1.56
CA ALA A 91 0.52 5.19 1.28
C ALA A 91 0.68 6.17 0.11
N TYR A 92 -0.01 5.91 -1.00
CA TYR A 92 -0.04 6.80 -2.17
C TYR A 92 -0.50 8.24 -1.85
N GLN A 93 -1.41 8.39 -0.88
CA GLN A 93 -2.00 9.67 -0.48
C GLN A 93 -1.20 10.42 0.59
N SER A 94 -0.32 9.73 1.32
CA SER A 94 0.25 10.26 2.57
C SER A 94 1.27 11.40 2.40
N ASP A 95 1.95 11.51 1.26
CA ASP A 95 3.18 12.32 1.19
C ASP A 95 3.49 12.96 -0.16
N GLN A 96 2.46 13.38 -0.90
CA GLN A 96 2.61 13.89 -2.29
C GLN A 96 3.20 12.88 -3.28
N LEU A 97 3.26 11.57 -2.95
CA LEU A 97 3.53 10.51 -3.91
C LEU A 97 2.63 10.64 -5.14
N VAL A 98 1.38 11.05 -4.98
CA VAL A 98 0.46 11.40 -6.08
C VAL A 98 1.03 12.40 -7.11
N ASN A 99 1.93 13.30 -6.69
CA ASN A 99 2.58 14.28 -7.57
C ASN A 99 3.86 13.75 -8.24
N ARG A 100 4.40 12.61 -7.78
CA ARG A 100 5.69 12.05 -8.21
C ARG A 100 5.55 10.74 -8.96
N ILE A 101 4.68 9.85 -8.48
CA ILE A 101 4.38 8.58 -9.10
C ILE A 101 3.00 8.63 -9.77
N ALA A 102 2.95 8.20 -11.03
CA ALA A 102 1.71 8.15 -11.78
C ALA A 102 0.69 7.25 -11.06
N LEU A 103 -0.59 7.64 -11.06
CA LEU A 103 -1.69 6.81 -10.55
C LEU A 103 -1.70 5.41 -11.20
N LYS A 104 -1.21 5.32 -12.44
CA LYS A 104 -1.01 4.06 -13.15
C LYS A 104 -0.12 3.08 -12.36
N THR A 105 0.96 3.55 -11.70
CA THR A 105 1.83 2.69 -10.89
C THR A 105 1.07 2.02 -9.76
N LEU A 106 0.26 2.78 -9.01
CA LEU A 106 -0.61 2.21 -7.98
C LEU A 106 -1.60 1.20 -8.58
N ASN A 107 -2.25 1.55 -9.69
CA ASN A 107 -3.22 0.67 -10.33
C ASN A 107 -2.58 -0.63 -10.86
N ASP A 108 -1.39 -0.54 -11.45
CA ASP A 108 -0.64 -1.70 -11.95
C ASP A 108 -0.26 -2.62 -10.78
N MET A 109 0.17 -2.06 -9.64
CA MET A 109 0.46 -2.84 -8.43
C MET A 109 -0.80 -3.49 -7.84
N LEU A 110 -1.91 -2.75 -7.74
CA LEU A 110 -3.20 -3.31 -7.28
C LEU A 110 -3.68 -4.43 -8.20
N THR A 111 -3.49 -4.26 -9.51
CA THR A 111 -3.81 -5.28 -10.53
C THR A 111 -2.96 -6.51 -10.36
N LYS A 112 -1.64 -6.31 -10.29
CA LYS A 112 -0.67 -7.38 -10.13
C LYS A 112 -0.89 -8.13 -8.81
N ALA A 113 -1.34 -7.46 -7.76
CA ALA A 113 -1.62 -8.09 -6.47
C ALA A 113 -3.04 -8.70 -6.37
N GLU A 114 -3.87 -8.60 -7.42
CA GLU A 114 -5.29 -8.96 -7.40
C GLU A 114 -6.05 -8.32 -6.22
N LEU A 115 -5.67 -7.08 -5.91
CA LEU A 115 -6.17 -6.27 -4.80
C LEU A 115 -7.34 -5.36 -5.23
N PHE A 116 -8.19 -5.90 -6.10
CA PHE A 116 -9.41 -5.23 -6.48
C PHE A 116 -10.51 -5.50 -5.46
N ARG A 117 -11.24 -4.44 -5.10
CA ARG A 117 -12.61 -4.64 -4.63
C ARG A 117 -13.40 -5.26 -5.79
N SER A 118 -14.37 -6.09 -5.46
CA SER A 118 -15.51 -6.41 -6.33
C SER A 118 -16.29 -5.16 -6.79
N ASP A 119 -15.94 -3.97 -6.29
CA ASP A 119 -16.37 -2.67 -6.80
C ASP A 119 -15.21 -1.96 -7.50
N THR A 120 -15.35 -1.82 -8.81
CA THR A 120 -14.60 -0.87 -9.62
C THR A 120 -14.60 0.50 -8.94
N LEU A 121 -13.39 1.02 -8.66
CA LEU A 121 -13.18 2.44 -8.43
C LEU A 121 -13.67 3.16 -9.69
N HIS A 122 -14.91 3.62 -9.67
CA HIS A 122 -15.40 4.51 -10.70
C HIS A 122 -14.58 5.80 -10.59
N PRO A 123 -13.98 6.29 -11.68
CA PRO A 123 -13.51 7.66 -11.67
C PRO A 123 -14.71 8.53 -11.28
N LYS A 124 -14.55 9.41 -10.28
CA LYS A 124 -15.53 10.47 -10.05
C LYS A 124 -15.66 11.20 -11.38
N ARG A 125 -16.79 11.00 -12.07
CA ARG A 125 -17.20 11.86 -13.17
C ARG A 125 -17.38 13.25 -12.56
N HIS A 126 -16.33 14.07 -12.60
CA HIS A 126 -16.53 15.49 -12.89
C HIS A 126 -17.01 15.52 -14.33
N ASP A 127 -18.33 15.53 -14.51
CA ASP A 127 -19.10 15.77 -15.76
C ASP A 127 -20.31 14.83 -15.83
N GLU A 128 -21.23 15.01 -14.89
CA GLU A 128 -22.65 15.06 -15.23
C GLU A 128 -23.04 16.50 -14.87
N GLY A 129 -22.90 17.45 -15.78
CA GLY A 129 -23.77 17.50 -16.93
C GLY A 129 -25.16 17.85 -16.42
N LEU A 130 -25.31 19.08 -15.92
CA LEU A 130 -26.62 19.69 -15.69
C LEU A 130 -27.30 19.76 -17.07
N ILE A 131 -28.14 18.79 -17.37
CA ILE A 131 -29.01 18.80 -18.55
C ILE A 131 -30.45 18.93 -18.03
N ILE A 132 -30.90 20.19 -18.12
CA ILE A 132 -32.28 20.73 -18.15
C ILE A 132 -33.16 20.48 -16.93
#